data_AF-A0A2G6KGA1-F1
#
_entry.id   AF-A0A2G6KGA1-F1
#
_cell.length_a   1.000
_cell.length_b   1.000
_cell.length_c   1.000
_cell.angle_alpha   90.00
_cell.angle_beta   90.00
_cell.angle_gamma   90.00
#
_symmetry.space_group_name_H-M   'P 1'
#
loop_
_entity.id
_entity.type
_entity.pdbx_description
1 polymer ?
#
loop_
_entity_poly.entity_id
_entity_poly.type
_entity_poly.pdbx_seq_one_letter_code
_entity_poly.pdbx_strand_id
1 'polypeptide(L)'
;MLHTPFGNDPVKIERYNAFWKREDVRRPMVGFSIKSWFPLEEFEASRQWPSGGILTPDMVDPQAFMDDQVRLLREGETMDDDIIRGACPSQAVPWLCGMLGSTLRILPGNILAEEQHLPWEDVAKIDLDAEHPWFQKYMEFAETLAKTADGAFPVTHGMLVGPTDLVAMYRGHTKNLTDLLDEPEKTQEALWQFSEIFKDITEELWKRVPRYEGGYFDAQYQLWGQNPIIRMQEDAIASYSPKTYRKLV
;
A
#
# COMPACT_ATOMS: atom_id res chain seq x y z
N MET A 1 -20.53 -21.11 19.52
CA MET A 1 -20.15 -19.89 18.78
C MET A 1 -19.48 -20.35 17.51
N LEU A 2 -19.94 -19.88 16.35
CA LEU A 2 -19.21 -20.09 15.10
C LEU A 2 -17.83 -19.44 15.28
N HIS A 3 -16.77 -20.23 15.16
CA HIS A 3 -15.42 -19.71 15.24
C HIS A 3 -15.14 -19.00 13.91
N THR A 4 -15.23 -17.68 13.91
CA THR A 4 -14.89 -16.88 12.73
C THR A 4 -13.37 -16.81 12.60
N PRO A 5 -12.79 -17.21 11.46
CA PRO A 5 -11.34 -17.22 11.27
C PRO A 5 -10.69 -15.88 11.62
N PHE A 6 -9.50 -15.91 12.23
CA PHE A 6 -8.68 -14.73 12.51
C PHE A 6 -9.35 -13.66 13.39
N GLY A 7 -10.41 -14.03 14.11
CA GLY A 7 -11.18 -13.08 14.93
C GLY A 7 -12.03 -12.10 14.11
N ASN A 8 -12.27 -12.37 12.83
CA ASN A 8 -12.98 -11.47 11.90
C ASN A 8 -14.50 -11.56 12.03
N ASP A 9 -15.04 -11.58 13.24
CA ASP A 9 -16.49 -11.65 13.46
C ASP A 9 -17.20 -10.46 12.76
N PRO A 10 -18.14 -10.71 11.83
CA PRO A 10 -18.86 -9.65 11.13
C PRO A 10 -19.60 -8.68 12.06
N VAL A 11 -19.88 -9.04 13.31
CA VAL A 11 -20.44 -8.12 14.32
C VAL A 11 -19.57 -6.87 14.53
N LYS A 12 -18.25 -6.96 14.25
CA LYS A 12 -17.32 -5.83 14.35
C LYS A 12 -17.65 -4.70 13.35
N ILE A 13 -18.32 -5.01 12.24
CA ILE A 13 -18.66 -4.04 11.17
C ILE A 13 -19.49 -2.87 11.69
N GLU A 14 -20.38 -3.10 12.65
CA GLU A 14 -21.20 -2.04 13.23
C GLU A 14 -20.33 -0.93 13.85
N ARG A 15 -19.20 -1.30 14.46
CA ARG A 15 -18.28 -0.33 15.07
C ARG A 15 -17.53 0.47 14.02
N TYR A 16 -17.11 -0.15 12.91
CA TYR A 16 -16.53 0.59 11.79
C TYR A 16 -17.53 1.59 11.21
N ASN A 17 -18.79 1.21 11.07
CA ASN A 17 -19.84 2.13 10.61
C ASN A 17 -20.03 3.30 11.58
N ALA A 18 -20.08 3.04 12.89
CA ALA A 18 -20.15 4.09 13.90
C ALA A 18 -18.93 5.01 13.86
N PHE A 19 -17.73 4.46 13.67
CA PHE A 19 -16.49 5.22 13.50
C PHE A 19 -16.56 6.19 12.31
N TRP A 20 -16.93 5.70 11.12
CA TRP A 20 -17.02 6.55 9.93
C TRP A 20 -18.10 7.63 10.03
N LYS A 21 -19.21 7.33 10.70
CA LYS A 21 -20.29 8.29 10.95
C LYS A 21 -20.02 9.24 12.11
N ARG A 22 -18.93 9.03 12.86
CA ARG A 22 -18.60 9.77 14.08
C ARG A 22 -19.75 9.74 15.10
N GLU A 23 -20.38 8.57 15.24
CA GLU A 23 -21.46 8.35 16.21
C GLU A 23 -20.92 8.32 17.65
N ASP A 24 -21.76 8.68 18.61
CA ASP A 24 -21.44 8.53 20.03
C ASP A 24 -21.35 7.05 20.38
N VAL A 25 -20.20 6.63 20.91
CA VAL A 25 -19.92 5.25 21.30
C VAL A 25 -19.47 5.17 22.76
N ARG A 26 -19.75 4.04 23.42
CA ARG A 26 -19.38 3.83 24.83
C ARG A 26 -17.87 3.82 25.06
N ARG A 27 -17.09 3.34 24.09
CA ARG A 27 -15.62 3.30 24.10
C ARG A 27 -15.10 3.30 22.65
N PRO A 28 -13.86 3.77 22.41
CA PRO A 28 -13.25 3.68 21.09
C PRO A 28 -13.03 2.21 20.67
N MET A 29 -12.91 2.00 19.36
CA MET A 29 -12.37 0.77 18.81
C MET A 29 -10.88 0.68 19.13
N VAL A 30 -10.43 -0.50 19.55
CA VAL A 30 -9.02 -0.78 19.85
C VAL A 30 -8.65 -2.10 19.20
N GLY A 31 -7.48 -2.14 18.56
CA GLY A 31 -6.89 -3.33 17.95
C GLY A 31 -5.43 -3.47 18.35
N PHE A 32 -4.94 -4.71 18.38
CA PHE A 32 -3.54 -5.04 18.64
C PHE A 32 -2.97 -5.87 17.50
N SER A 33 -1.68 -5.71 17.21
CA SER A 33 -0.94 -6.51 16.23
C SER A 33 0.44 -6.79 16.79
N ILE A 34 0.91 -8.03 16.65
CA ILE A 34 2.24 -8.47 17.06
C ILE A 34 3.20 -8.55 15.85
N LYS A 35 2.70 -8.24 14.64
CA LYS A 35 3.51 -8.17 13.42
C LYS A 35 4.65 -7.16 13.54
N SER A 36 5.80 -7.47 12.94
CA SER A 36 6.96 -6.58 12.89
C SER A 36 6.70 -5.36 11.99
N TRP A 37 7.42 -4.28 12.26
CA TRP A 37 7.52 -3.12 11.37
C TRP A 37 8.53 -3.32 10.23
N PHE A 38 9.19 -4.47 10.17
CA PHE A 38 10.22 -4.80 9.18
C PHE A 38 9.72 -5.89 8.23
N PRO A 39 8.91 -5.55 7.21
CA PRO A 39 8.22 -6.53 6.38
C PRO A 39 9.19 -7.41 5.58
N LEU A 40 10.40 -6.92 5.26
CA LEU A 40 11.41 -7.71 4.57
C LEU A 40 11.83 -8.95 5.37
N GLU A 41 11.92 -8.80 6.69
CA GLU A 41 12.31 -9.89 7.59
C GLU A 41 11.10 -10.72 8.05
N GLU A 42 9.88 -10.20 7.96
CA GLU A 42 8.67 -10.88 8.46
C GLU A 42 8.31 -12.12 7.63
N PHE A 43 8.52 -12.07 6.31
CA PHE A 43 8.24 -13.18 5.40
C PHE A 43 9.49 -13.99 5.07
N GLU A 44 9.39 -15.32 5.13
CA GLU A 44 10.49 -16.22 4.79
C GLU A 44 10.98 -15.99 3.36
N ALA A 45 10.06 -15.81 2.41
CA ALA A 45 10.36 -15.58 1.00
C ALA A 45 11.24 -14.33 0.79
N SER A 46 10.91 -13.21 1.45
CA SER A 46 11.66 -11.96 1.27
C SER A 46 12.94 -11.89 2.10
N ARG A 47 13.00 -12.60 3.23
CA ARG A 47 14.19 -12.66 4.09
C ARG A 47 15.40 -13.26 3.35
N GLN A 48 15.17 -14.07 2.32
CA GLN A 48 16.20 -14.73 1.52
C GLN A 48 16.76 -13.83 0.41
N TRP A 49 16.16 -12.67 0.13
CA TRP A 49 16.62 -11.80 -0.93
C TRP A 49 18.01 -11.20 -0.62
N PRO A 50 18.94 -11.20 -1.60
CA PRO A 50 20.32 -10.81 -1.36
C PRO A 50 20.46 -9.29 -1.17
N SER A 51 20.89 -8.88 0.02
CA SER A 51 21.26 -7.49 0.29
C SER A 51 22.34 -7.01 -0.69
N GLY A 52 22.20 -5.77 -1.18
CA GLY A 52 23.07 -5.17 -2.20
C GLY A 52 22.65 -5.51 -3.63
N GLY A 53 21.64 -6.37 -3.82
CA GLY A 53 21.08 -6.72 -5.12
C GLY A 53 20.03 -5.73 -5.63
N ILE A 54 19.53 -6.02 -6.83
CA ILE A 54 18.34 -5.39 -7.41
C ILE A 54 17.20 -6.40 -7.29
N LEU A 55 16.07 -5.97 -6.73
CA LEU A 55 14.85 -6.77 -6.73
C LEU A 55 14.24 -6.72 -8.14
N THR A 56 13.91 -7.88 -8.70
CA THR A 56 13.18 -8.01 -9.97
C THR A 56 11.83 -8.69 -9.76
N PRO A 57 10.86 -8.52 -10.67
CA PRO A 57 9.54 -9.17 -10.54
C PRO A 57 9.62 -10.69 -10.40
N ASP A 58 10.54 -11.34 -11.11
CA ASP A 58 10.72 -12.79 -11.09
C ASP A 58 11.22 -13.34 -9.74
N MET A 59 11.80 -12.48 -8.89
CA MET A 59 12.21 -12.86 -7.53
C MET A 59 11.02 -12.93 -6.57
N VAL A 60 9.87 -12.38 -6.95
CA VAL A 60 8.66 -12.39 -6.14
C VAL A 60 7.76 -13.52 -6.61
N ASP A 61 7.73 -14.61 -5.84
CA ASP A 61 6.73 -15.66 -5.95
C ASP A 61 5.60 -15.37 -4.93
N PRO A 62 4.42 -14.92 -5.36
CA PRO A 62 3.32 -14.67 -4.43
C PRO A 62 2.94 -15.87 -3.57
N GLN A 63 3.00 -17.09 -4.11
CA GLN A 63 2.58 -18.28 -3.39
C GLN A 63 3.47 -18.53 -2.16
N ALA A 64 4.75 -18.20 -2.26
CA ALA A 64 5.73 -18.33 -1.18
C ALA A 64 5.44 -17.41 0.04
N PHE A 65 4.56 -16.41 -0.09
CA PHE A 65 4.18 -15.53 1.02
C PHE A 65 2.93 -16.01 1.78
N MET A 66 2.14 -16.95 1.22
CA MET A 66 0.79 -17.23 1.70
C MET A 66 0.75 -17.83 3.11
N ASP A 67 1.65 -18.78 3.40
CA ASP A 67 1.71 -19.43 4.70
C ASP A 67 2.04 -18.43 5.82
N ASP A 68 2.99 -17.53 5.57
CA ASP A 68 3.33 -16.45 6.50
C ASP A 68 2.20 -15.44 6.64
N GLN A 69 1.51 -15.05 5.55
CA GLN A 69 0.34 -14.19 5.63
C GLN A 69 -0.73 -14.79 6.54
N VAL A 70 -1.08 -16.05 6.33
CA VAL A 70 -2.07 -16.76 7.17
C VAL A 70 -1.57 -16.86 8.62
N ARG A 71 -0.30 -17.23 8.84
CA ARG A 71 0.32 -17.29 10.17
C ARG A 71 0.17 -15.96 10.92
N LEU A 72 0.42 -14.83 10.25
CA LEU A 72 0.33 -13.50 10.86
C LEU A 72 -1.09 -13.09 11.22
N LEU A 73 -2.10 -13.56 10.47
CA LEU A 73 -3.50 -13.28 10.76
C LEU A 73 -4.02 -14.06 11.98
N ARG A 74 -3.42 -15.23 12.29
CA ARG A 74 -3.83 -16.07 13.43
C ARG A 74 -3.67 -15.40 14.79
N GLU A 75 -2.95 -14.29 14.89
CA GLU A 75 -2.93 -13.49 16.12
C GLU A 75 -4.35 -13.13 16.59
N GLY A 76 -5.27 -12.87 15.65
CA GLY A 76 -6.67 -12.55 15.93
C GLY A 76 -7.49 -13.70 16.51
N GLU A 77 -6.99 -14.95 16.44
CA GLU A 77 -7.62 -16.10 17.13
C GLU A 77 -7.38 -16.06 18.65
N THR A 78 -6.41 -15.26 19.09
CA THR A 78 -6.02 -15.13 20.51
C THR A 78 -6.32 -13.75 21.10
N MET A 79 -6.65 -12.76 20.26
CA MET A 79 -6.92 -11.38 20.65
C MET A 79 -8.42 -11.09 20.64
N ASP A 80 -8.96 -10.68 21.79
CA ASP A 80 -10.33 -10.18 21.91
C ASP A 80 -10.37 -8.66 21.72
N ASP A 81 -10.15 -8.24 20.47
CA ASP A 81 -10.11 -6.83 20.08
C ASP A 81 -11.16 -6.48 19.01
N ASP A 82 -11.25 -5.21 18.63
CA ASP A 82 -12.36 -4.71 17.80
C ASP A 82 -12.07 -4.70 16.30
N ILE A 83 -10.88 -5.12 15.87
CA ILE A 83 -10.44 -5.00 14.47
C ILE A 83 -10.69 -6.27 13.65
N ILE A 84 -10.92 -6.08 12.36
CA ILE A 84 -10.87 -7.10 11.31
C ILE A 84 -9.45 -7.16 10.78
N ARG A 85 -8.92 -8.37 10.59
CA ARG A 85 -7.60 -8.67 10.08
C ARG A 85 -7.63 -9.17 8.66
N GLY A 86 -6.82 -8.57 7.80
CA GLY A 86 -6.65 -8.99 6.41
C GLY A 86 -5.24 -8.82 5.90
N ALA A 87 -5.07 -9.09 4.61
CA ALA A 87 -3.78 -9.12 3.95
C ALA A 87 -3.75 -8.25 2.70
N CYS A 88 -2.55 -7.93 2.26
CA CYS A 88 -2.29 -7.20 1.01
C CYS A 88 -0.99 -7.73 0.39
N PRO A 89 -0.72 -7.42 -0.90
CA PRO A 89 0.60 -7.65 -1.49
C PRO A 89 1.72 -7.12 -0.58
N SER A 90 2.85 -7.82 -0.54
CA SER A 90 3.90 -7.60 0.46
C SER A 90 4.31 -6.13 0.55
N GLN A 91 4.32 -5.62 1.78
CA GLN A 91 4.70 -4.23 2.09
C GLN A 91 6.21 -3.97 1.95
N ALA A 92 7.01 -5.04 1.82
CA ALA A 92 8.45 -4.93 1.60
C ALA A 92 8.81 -4.44 0.19
N VAL A 93 7.87 -4.51 -0.77
CA VAL A 93 8.11 -4.18 -2.17
C VAL A 93 7.52 -2.80 -2.48
N PRO A 94 8.34 -1.82 -2.95
CA PRO A 94 7.85 -0.54 -3.47
C PRO A 94 7.14 -0.69 -4.82
N TRP A 95 5.97 -1.33 -4.82
CA TRP A 95 5.25 -1.77 -6.03
C TRP A 95 5.07 -0.67 -7.07
N LEU A 96 4.53 0.48 -6.67
CA LEU A 96 4.22 1.57 -7.60
C LEU A 96 5.50 2.17 -8.22
N CYS A 97 6.58 2.32 -7.44
CA CYS A 97 7.87 2.74 -7.99
C CYS A 97 8.38 1.76 -9.05
N GLY A 98 8.26 0.46 -8.79
CA GLY A 98 8.63 -0.58 -9.76
C GLY A 98 7.76 -0.54 -11.02
N MET A 99 6.44 -0.39 -10.87
CA MET A 99 5.48 -0.27 -11.99
C MET A 99 5.80 0.90 -12.91
N LEU A 100 6.30 1.99 -12.34
CA LEU A 100 6.64 3.21 -13.05
C LEU A 100 8.14 3.26 -13.43
N GLY A 101 8.81 2.11 -13.46
CA GLY A 101 10.13 1.92 -14.07
C GLY A 101 11.34 2.21 -13.18
N SER A 102 11.18 2.46 -11.88
CA SER A 102 12.33 2.64 -10.99
C SER A 102 13.01 1.32 -10.64
N THR A 103 14.35 1.33 -10.63
CA THR A 103 15.14 0.21 -10.11
C THR A 103 14.93 0.09 -8.60
N LEU A 104 14.60 -1.11 -8.12
CA LEU A 104 14.40 -1.40 -6.71
C LEU A 104 15.67 -2.02 -6.11
N ARG A 105 16.38 -1.29 -5.24
CA ARG A 105 17.59 -1.76 -4.56
C ARG A 105 17.24 -2.45 -3.25
N ILE A 106 17.79 -3.65 -3.06
CA ILE A 106 17.69 -4.37 -1.79
C ILE A 106 18.81 -3.87 -0.87
N LEU A 107 18.42 -3.26 0.24
CA LEU A 107 19.32 -2.79 1.30
C LEU A 107 19.18 -3.71 2.54
N PRO A 108 20.10 -3.63 3.51
CA PRO A 108 19.91 -4.32 4.79
C PRO A 108 18.58 -3.89 5.44
N GLY A 109 17.63 -4.82 5.55
CA GLY A 109 16.33 -4.63 6.21
C GLY A 109 15.27 -3.84 5.42
N ASN A 110 15.56 -3.34 4.21
CA ASN A 110 14.59 -2.56 3.44
C ASN A 110 14.83 -2.63 1.92
N ILE A 111 13.85 -2.21 1.12
CA ILE A 111 13.97 -2.03 -0.34
C ILE A 111 13.59 -0.61 -0.68
N LEU A 112 14.43 0.06 -1.46
CA LEU A 112 14.20 1.44 -1.90
C LEU A 112 14.24 1.52 -3.42
N ALA A 113 13.38 2.37 -3.96
CA ALA A 113 13.48 2.78 -5.35
C ALA A 113 14.61 3.79 -5.52
N GLU A 114 15.36 3.69 -6.62
CA GLU A 114 16.39 4.67 -6.97
C GLU A 114 15.77 6.00 -7.39
N GLU A 115 16.35 7.10 -6.91
CA GLU A 115 16.06 8.43 -7.44
C GLU A 115 16.51 8.55 -8.89
N GLN A 116 15.71 9.21 -9.72
CA GLN A 116 15.97 9.27 -11.16
C GLN A 116 16.47 10.62 -11.67
N HIS A 117 16.23 11.72 -10.94
CA HIS A 117 16.63 13.08 -11.35
C HIS A 117 16.17 13.51 -12.77
N LEU A 118 14.98 13.06 -13.20
CA LEU A 118 14.47 13.26 -14.55
C LEU A 118 14.10 14.70 -14.83
N PRO A 119 14.38 15.25 -16.02
CA PRO A 119 13.85 16.54 -16.41
C PRO A 119 12.31 16.48 -16.55
N TRP A 120 11.64 17.64 -16.51
CA TRP A 120 10.17 17.71 -16.46
C TRP A 120 9.48 17.09 -17.68
N GLU A 121 10.08 17.25 -18.86
CA GLU A 121 9.60 16.64 -20.11
C GLU A 121 9.55 15.11 -20.07
N ASP A 122 10.36 14.48 -19.21
CA ASP A 122 10.36 13.03 -19.04
C ASP A 122 9.42 12.61 -17.91
N VAL A 123 9.29 13.42 -16.85
CA VAL A 123 8.26 13.21 -15.81
C VAL A 123 6.86 13.22 -16.44
N ALA A 124 6.60 14.16 -17.36
CA ALA A 124 5.32 14.28 -18.06
C ALA A 124 4.95 13.07 -18.95
N LYS A 125 5.90 12.16 -19.21
CA LYS A 125 5.69 10.95 -20.01
C LYS A 125 5.47 9.69 -19.16
N ILE A 126 5.63 9.79 -17.84
CA ILE A 126 5.44 8.64 -16.95
C ILE A 126 3.97 8.25 -16.95
N ASP A 127 3.68 6.99 -17.18
CA ASP A 127 2.33 6.47 -17.21
C ASP A 127 2.29 5.06 -16.61
N LEU A 128 1.10 4.62 -16.22
CA LEU A 128 0.87 3.28 -15.70
C LEU A 128 0.65 2.30 -16.86
N ASP A 129 1.65 1.46 -17.12
CA ASP A 129 1.53 0.41 -18.13
C ASP A 129 1.05 -0.90 -17.49
N ALA A 130 -0.14 -1.36 -17.90
CA ALA A 130 -0.71 -2.61 -17.44
C ALA A 130 0.13 -3.83 -17.87
N GLU A 131 0.85 -3.76 -18.99
CA GLU A 131 1.73 -4.84 -19.45
C GLU A 131 3.10 -4.80 -18.73
N HIS A 132 3.35 -3.81 -17.88
CA HIS A 132 4.60 -3.72 -17.15
C HIS A 132 4.77 -4.93 -16.20
N PRO A 133 5.95 -5.58 -16.16
CA PRO A 133 6.17 -6.77 -15.34
C PRO A 133 5.85 -6.59 -13.85
N TRP A 134 6.16 -5.42 -13.28
CA TRP A 134 5.80 -5.11 -11.89
C TRP A 134 4.30 -4.94 -11.67
N PHE A 135 3.57 -4.42 -12.66
CA PHE A 135 2.10 -4.31 -12.59
C PHE A 135 1.48 -5.71 -12.59
N GLN A 136 1.85 -6.54 -13.55
CA GLN A 136 1.37 -7.91 -13.67
C GLN A 136 1.68 -8.73 -12.40
N LYS A 137 2.90 -8.61 -11.87
CA LYS A 137 3.29 -9.31 -10.64
C LYS A 137 2.49 -8.85 -9.41
N TYR A 138 2.19 -7.56 -9.29
CA TYR A 138 1.37 -7.06 -8.19
C TYR A 138 -0.08 -7.57 -8.25
N MET A 139 -0.67 -7.61 -9.46
CA MET A 139 -2.02 -8.14 -9.66
C MET A 139 -2.06 -9.65 -9.41
N GLU A 140 -1.07 -10.41 -9.91
CA GLU A 140 -0.90 -11.83 -9.61
C GLU A 140 -0.83 -12.07 -8.10
N PHE A 141 -0.11 -11.21 -7.37
CA PHE A 141 -0.01 -11.31 -5.92
C PHE A 141 -1.36 -11.12 -5.24
N ALA A 142 -2.09 -10.07 -5.61
CA ALA A 142 -3.42 -9.78 -5.07
C ALA A 142 -4.43 -10.90 -5.37
N GLU A 143 -4.40 -11.45 -6.58
CA GLU A 143 -5.26 -12.57 -6.98
C GLU A 143 -4.89 -13.86 -6.23
N THR A 144 -3.60 -14.10 -5.98
CA THR A 144 -3.14 -15.24 -5.19
C THR A 144 -3.58 -15.12 -3.73
N LEU A 145 -3.52 -13.92 -3.15
CA LEU A 145 -4.08 -13.62 -1.84
C LEU A 145 -5.59 -13.84 -1.81
N ALA A 146 -6.33 -13.34 -2.81
CA ALA A 146 -7.78 -13.48 -2.87
C ALA A 146 -8.20 -14.97 -2.95
N LYS A 147 -7.49 -15.77 -3.74
CA LYS A 147 -7.69 -17.23 -3.82
C LYS A 147 -7.38 -17.92 -2.49
N THR A 148 -6.29 -17.54 -1.84
CA THR A 148 -5.90 -18.09 -0.52
C THR A 148 -6.89 -17.70 0.57
N ALA A 149 -7.43 -16.49 0.50
CA ALA A 149 -8.39 -15.99 1.46
C ALA A 149 -9.71 -16.78 1.40
N ASP A 150 -10.21 -17.07 0.19
CA ASP A 150 -11.49 -17.78 -0.03
C ASP A 150 -12.63 -17.24 0.87
N GLY A 151 -12.66 -15.91 1.05
CA GLY A 151 -13.62 -15.22 1.92
C GLY A 151 -13.35 -15.27 3.43
N ALA A 152 -12.30 -15.97 3.91
CA ALA A 152 -11.96 -16.05 5.33
C ALA A 152 -11.38 -14.73 5.91
N PHE A 153 -10.76 -13.90 5.08
CA PHE A 153 -10.24 -12.58 5.46
C PHE A 153 -10.26 -11.60 4.28
N PRO A 154 -10.32 -10.27 4.54
CA PRO A 154 -10.24 -9.27 3.48
C PRO A 154 -8.87 -9.21 2.82
N VAL A 155 -8.88 -8.95 1.50
CA VAL A 155 -7.69 -8.64 0.70
C VAL A 155 -7.81 -7.23 0.15
N THR A 156 -6.69 -6.50 0.11
CA THR A 156 -6.64 -5.10 -0.33
C THR A 156 -5.32 -4.74 -1.00
N HIS A 157 -5.17 -3.47 -1.36
CA HIS A 157 -3.98 -2.90 -1.97
C HIS A 157 -2.79 -2.93 -1.01
N GLY A 158 -1.61 -3.09 -1.60
CA GLY A 158 -0.36 -2.97 -0.88
C GLY A 158 -0.08 -1.53 -0.43
N MET A 159 1.05 -1.37 0.24
CA MET A 159 1.62 -0.06 0.52
C MET A 159 2.07 0.59 -0.79
N LEU A 160 1.32 1.60 -1.26
CA LEU A 160 1.68 2.40 -2.42
C LEU A 160 2.12 3.80 -1.97
N VAL A 161 3.21 4.29 -2.54
CA VAL A 161 3.68 5.67 -2.37
C VAL A 161 2.76 6.63 -3.11
N GLY A 162 2.57 7.80 -2.55
CA GLY A 162 1.66 8.83 -3.06
C GLY A 162 2.34 9.80 -4.01
N PRO A 163 1.56 10.72 -4.60
CA PRO A 163 2.04 11.73 -5.52
C PRO A 163 3.25 12.53 -5.03
N THR A 164 3.30 12.98 -3.77
CA THR A 164 4.43 13.82 -3.32
C THR A 164 5.73 13.03 -3.24
N ASP A 165 5.66 11.76 -2.83
CA ASP A 165 6.80 10.83 -2.81
C ASP A 165 7.25 10.49 -4.24
N LEU A 166 6.31 10.27 -5.17
CA LEU A 166 6.63 10.00 -6.57
C LEU A 166 7.32 11.19 -7.23
N VAL A 167 6.82 12.42 -7.05
CA VAL A 167 7.51 13.62 -7.55
C VAL A 167 8.91 13.72 -6.95
N ALA A 168 9.05 13.51 -5.64
CA ALA A 168 10.35 13.57 -4.97
C ALA A 168 11.32 12.52 -5.51
N MET A 169 10.88 11.29 -5.74
CA MET A 169 11.70 10.21 -6.29
C MET A 169 12.13 10.50 -7.75
N TYR A 170 11.22 10.95 -8.61
CA TYR A 170 11.53 11.20 -10.02
C TYR A 170 12.34 12.47 -10.25
N ARG A 171 12.06 13.55 -9.51
CA ARG A 171 12.85 14.79 -9.57
C ARG A 171 14.15 14.71 -8.78
N GLY A 172 14.20 13.79 -7.82
CA GLY A 172 15.21 13.70 -6.78
C GLY A 172 14.85 14.58 -5.59
N HIS A 173 15.05 14.06 -4.37
CA HIS A 173 14.47 14.65 -3.17
C HIS A 173 14.94 16.09 -2.95
N THR A 174 16.24 16.36 -3.15
CA THR A 174 16.81 17.71 -3.00
C THR A 174 16.28 18.68 -4.07
N LYS A 175 16.20 18.24 -5.33
CA LYS A 175 15.78 19.11 -6.43
C LYS A 175 14.29 19.42 -6.37
N ASN A 176 13.48 18.45 -5.93
CA ASN A 176 12.06 18.65 -5.67
C ASN A 176 11.81 19.83 -4.71
N LEU A 177 12.63 19.99 -3.66
CA LEU A 177 12.49 21.11 -2.71
C LEU A 177 12.64 22.49 -3.37
N THR A 178 13.59 22.63 -4.30
CA THR A 178 13.77 23.87 -5.07
C THR A 178 12.66 24.04 -6.11
N ASP A 179 12.26 22.95 -6.75
CA ASP A 179 11.20 22.94 -7.77
C ASP A 179 9.84 23.39 -7.21
N LEU A 180 9.54 23.10 -5.93
CA LEU A 180 8.33 23.60 -5.24
C LEU A 180 8.22 25.14 -5.22
N LEU A 181 9.35 25.85 -5.31
CA LEU A 181 9.43 27.30 -5.31
C LEU A 181 9.61 27.86 -6.72
N ASP A 182 10.52 27.26 -7.48
CA ASP A 182 10.96 27.78 -8.78
C ASP A 182 10.05 27.33 -9.93
N GLU A 183 9.43 26.15 -9.83
CA GLU A 183 8.61 25.50 -10.87
C GLU A 183 7.27 24.98 -10.30
N PRO A 184 6.48 25.81 -9.59
CA PRO A 184 5.30 25.35 -8.87
C PRO A 184 4.19 24.82 -9.78
N GLU A 185 4.04 25.35 -10.99
CA GLU A 185 3.04 24.89 -11.96
C GLU A 185 3.35 23.47 -12.46
N LYS A 186 4.60 23.22 -12.89
CA LYS A 186 5.05 21.88 -13.31
C LYS A 186 4.98 20.86 -12.17
N THR A 187 5.28 21.31 -10.95
CA THR A 187 5.14 20.46 -9.77
C THR A 187 3.69 20.07 -9.53
N GLN A 188 2.75 21.02 -9.65
CA GLN A 188 1.32 20.73 -9.55
C GLN A 188 0.84 19.77 -10.65
N GLU A 189 1.26 19.99 -11.90
CA GLU A 189 0.93 19.11 -13.02
C GLU A 189 1.38 17.66 -12.76
N ALA A 190 2.62 17.47 -12.29
CA ALA A 190 3.14 16.15 -11.95
C ALA A 190 2.40 15.52 -10.75
N LEU A 191 2.06 16.29 -9.71
CA LEU A 191 1.27 15.80 -8.58
C LEU A 191 -0.11 15.28 -9.03
N TRP A 192 -0.78 16.00 -9.94
CA TRP A 192 -2.06 15.55 -10.50
C TRP A 192 -1.92 14.32 -11.38
N GLN A 193 -0.90 14.27 -12.24
CA GLN A 193 -0.59 13.09 -13.05
C GLN A 193 -0.38 11.84 -12.18
N PHE A 194 0.44 11.94 -11.13
CA PHE A 194 0.65 10.83 -10.21
C PHE A 194 -0.57 10.49 -9.36
N SER A 195 -1.46 11.47 -9.10
CA SER A 195 -2.73 11.22 -8.42
C SER A 195 -3.68 10.37 -9.26
N GLU A 196 -3.77 10.64 -10.56
CA GLU A 196 -4.56 9.79 -11.48
C GLU A 196 -3.95 8.40 -11.61
N ILE A 197 -2.62 8.28 -11.76
CA ILE A 197 -1.93 6.98 -11.75
C ILE A 197 -2.23 6.19 -10.46
N PHE A 198 -2.16 6.84 -9.29
CA PHE A 198 -2.45 6.21 -8.01
C PHE A 198 -3.90 5.72 -7.93
N LYS A 199 -4.84 6.52 -8.42
CA LYS A 199 -6.26 6.14 -8.51
C LYS A 199 -6.43 4.94 -9.44
N ASP A 200 -5.83 4.97 -10.62
CA ASP A 200 -5.97 3.93 -11.63
C ASP A 200 -5.45 2.57 -11.13
N ILE A 201 -4.26 2.52 -10.51
CA ILE A 201 -3.74 1.27 -9.92
C ILE A 201 -4.64 0.74 -8.80
N THR A 202 -5.22 1.63 -8.00
CA THR A 202 -6.10 1.27 -6.89
C THR A 202 -7.44 0.72 -7.41
N GLU A 203 -8.04 1.38 -8.40
CA GLU A 203 -9.27 0.92 -9.06
C GLU A 203 -9.06 -0.40 -9.79
N GLU A 204 -7.94 -0.57 -10.48
CA GLU A 204 -7.59 -1.84 -11.14
C GLU A 204 -7.52 -2.99 -10.13
N LEU A 205 -6.89 -2.79 -8.98
CA LEU A 205 -6.88 -3.80 -7.95
C LEU A 205 -8.30 -4.11 -7.44
N TRP A 206 -9.11 -3.10 -7.16
CA TRP A 206 -10.48 -3.29 -6.65
C TRP A 206 -11.39 -4.06 -7.61
N LYS A 207 -11.07 -4.10 -8.90
CA LYS A 207 -11.76 -4.95 -9.90
C LYS A 207 -11.43 -6.43 -9.75
N ARG A 208 -10.29 -6.77 -9.12
CA ARG A 208 -9.72 -8.13 -9.04
C ARG A 208 -9.88 -8.79 -7.68
N VAL A 209 -10.00 -8.02 -6.60
CA VAL A 209 -10.18 -8.55 -5.24
C VAL A 209 -11.64 -8.49 -4.79
N PRO A 210 -12.14 -9.52 -4.10
CA PRO A 210 -13.52 -9.53 -3.61
C PRO A 210 -13.70 -8.52 -2.47
N ARG A 211 -14.88 -7.90 -2.42
CA ARG A 211 -15.31 -7.11 -1.26
C ARG A 211 -15.50 -8.03 -0.06
N TYR A 212 -15.08 -7.59 1.12
CA TYR A 212 -15.25 -8.34 2.35
C TYR A 212 -16.46 -7.82 3.11
N GLU A 213 -17.44 -8.69 3.35
CA GLU A 213 -18.71 -8.33 4.01
C GLU A 213 -19.38 -7.10 3.36
N GLY A 214 -19.31 -7.02 2.02
CA GLY A 214 -19.87 -5.94 1.22
C GLY A 214 -19.06 -4.63 1.18
N GLY A 215 -17.95 -4.54 1.92
CA GLY A 215 -17.11 -3.34 2.01
C GLY A 215 -15.68 -3.51 1.50
N TYR A 216 -14.91 -2.44 1.71
CA TYR A 216 -13.50 -2.28 1.38
C TYR A 216 -12.66 -2.32 2.65
N PHE A 217 -11.39 -2.66 2.50
CA PHE A 217 -10.49 -2.87 3.63
C PHE A 217 -9.14 -2.21 3.41
N ASP A 218 -8.46 -1.79 4.49
CA ASP A 218 -7.05 -1.42 4.50
C ASP A 218 -6.30 -2.31 5.50
N ALA A 219 -5.32 -3.06 5.00
CA ALA A 219 -4.56 -4.03 5.78
C ALA A 219 -3.47 -3.38 6.63
N GLN A 220 -3.09 -2.12 6.39
CA GLN A 220 -2.13 -1.46 7.24
C GLN A 220 -2.78 -1.00 8.55
N TYR A 221 -3.88 -0.25 8.45
CA TYR A 221 -4.57 0.28 9.63
C TYR A 221 -5.73 -0.60 10.12
N GLN A 222 -5.96 -1.75 9.47
CA GLN A 222 -7.01 -2.70 9.82
C GLN A 222 -8.39 -2.02 9.79
N LEU A 223 -8.62 -1.18 8.77
CA LEU A 223 -9.82 -0.37 8.61
C LEU A 223 -10.75 -1.00 7.58
N TRP A 224 -12.01 -1.20 7.96
CA TRP A 224 -13.08 -1.60 7.04
C TRP A 224 -14.01 -0.40 6.78
N GLY A 225 -14.55 -0.27 5.57
CA GLY A 225 -15.49 0.79 5.20
C GLY A 225 -16.44 0.39 4.07
N GLN A 226 -17.62 1.00 4.03
CA GLN A 226 -18.62 0.73 2.98
C GLN A 226 -18.21 1.26 1.60
N ASN A 227 -17.40 2.32 1.57
CA ASN A 227 -16.93 2.97 0.36
C ASN A 227 -15.46 2.61 0.09
N PRO A 228 -14.98 2.74 -1.16
CA PRO A 228 -13.57 2.53 -1.49
C PRO A 228 -12.64 3.28 -0.53
N ILE A 229 -11.63 2.57 -0.05
CA ILE A 229 -10.58 3.14 0.81
C ILE A 229 -9.34 3.33 -0.04
N ILE A 230 -8.68 4.46 0.19
CA ILE A 230 -7.32 4.71 -0.28
C ILE A 230 -6.45 4.79 0.97
N ARG A 231 -5.42 3.94 1.04
CA ARG A 231 -4.27 4.17 1.92
C ARG A 231 -3.05 4.52 1.08
N MET A 232 -2.57 5.74 1.28
CA MET A 232 -1.48 6.36 0.55
C MET A 232 -0.37 6.72 1.53
N GLN A 233 0.88 6.53 1.13
CA GLN A 233 2.04 7.02 1.88
C GLN A 233 2.53 8.32 1.26
N GLU A 234 2.78 9.33 2.09
CA GLU A 234 3.22 10.65 1.64
C GLU A 234 4.26 11.17 2.62
N ASP A 235 5.49 10.67 2.52
CA ASP A 235 6.57 11.06 3.44
C ASP A 235 7.19 12.41 3.03
N ALA A 236 7.35 12.63 1.72
CA ALA A 236 7.88 13.86 1.15
C ALA A 236 7.03 15.09 1.48
N ILE A 237 5.74 14.91 1.77
CA ILE A 237 4.83 15.98 2.19
C ILE A 237 5.30 16.72 3.45
N ALA A 238 6.09 16.06 4.30
CA ALA A 238 6.66 16.66 5.49
C ALA A 238 7.57 17.86 5.17
N SER A 239 8.08 17.95 3.95
CA SER A 239 8.90 19.07 3.48
C SER A 239 8.09 20.28 3.00
N TYR A 240 6.76 20.17 2.92
CA TYR A 240 5.90 21.21 2.38
C TYR A 240 5.46 22.16 3.50
N SER A 241 5.66 23.46 3.30
CA SER A 241 5.05 24.44 4.19
C SER A 241 3.51 24.38 4.08
N PRO A 242 2.75 24.76 5.12
CA PRO A 242 1.28 24.83 5.03
C PRO A 242 0.75 25.73 3.91
N LYS A 243 1.56 26.67 3.41
CA LYS A 243 1.23 27.52 2.26
C LYS A 243 1.45 26.77 0.95
N THR A 244 2.58 26.08 0.82
CA THR A 244 2.91 25.27 -0.36
C THR A 244 1.94 24.11 -0.51
N TYR A 245 1.67 23.39 0.59
CA TYR A 245 0.69 22.29 0.62
C TYR A 245 -0.66 22.75 0.05
N ARG A 246 -1.29 23.77 0.64
CA ARG A 246 -2.59 24.30 0.17
C ARG A 246 -2.61 24.84 -1.26
N LYS A 247 -1.45 25.17 -1.83
CA LYS A 247 -1.35 25.67 -3.20
C LYS A 247 -1.29 24.51 -4.20
N LEU A 248 -0.60 23.43 -3.85
CA LEU A 248 -0.19 22.39 -4.79
C LEU A 248 -0.96 21.07 -4.59
N VAL A 249 -1.41 20.78 -3.37
CA VAL A 249 -2.12 19.55 -2.93
C VAL A 249 -3.51 19.94 -2.44
#